data_AF-A0A538FL06-F1
#
_entry.id   AF-A0A538FL06-F1
#
_cell.length_a   1.000
_cell.length_b   1.000
_cell.length_c   1.000
_cell.angle_alpha   90.00
_cell.angle_beta   90.00
_cell.angle_gamma   90.00
#
_symmetry.space_group_name_H-M   'P 1'
#
loop_
_entity.id
_entity.type
_entity.pdbx_description
1 polymer ?
#
loop_
_entity_poly.entity_id
_entity_poly.type
_entity_poly.pdbx_seq_one_letter_code
_entity_poly.pdbx_strand_id
1 'polypeptide(L)'
;MVIPWSIGPVEAASRGDAPQPDLCVARFAGQDRPTVLIGLWTGGAHCCTVVRAVPLTASGLGRALEFRGGNAALVVAAAGDHAVLVTANDAFAYQFSSFGGSGMPVQVLDLRGSAFVDTTAEHPDLVRADAARMWDQFGSASDGGLGLLAPWVADQCLLGQGAQAWATVDQLQAQGKLAGQPSWPRGAAFVGALHTFLAQHNYCS
;
A
#
# COMPACT_ATOMS: atom_id res chain seq x y z
N MET A 1 -4.61 23.66 -0.51
CA MET A 1 -3.42 23.56 -1.37
C MET A 1 -2.63 22.37 -0.88
N VAL A 2 -2.64 21.27 -1.64
CA VAL A 2 -1.77 20.10 -1.40
C VAL A 2 -0.72 20.17 -2.49
N ILE A 3 0.56 20.25 -2.11
CA ILE A 3 1.66 20.11 -3.07
C ILE A 3 1.91 18.59 -3.18
N PRO A 4 1.71 17.97 -4.36
CA PRO A 4 1.89 16.54 -4.53
C PRO A 4 3.31 16.14 -4.14
N TRP A 5 3.43 15.06 -3.38
CA TRP A 5 4.71 14.69 -2.80
C TRP A 5 4.82 13.22 -2.44
N SER A 6 6.03 12.68 -2.55
CA SER A 6 6.34 11.26 -2.38
C SER A 6 7.47 11.05 -1.36
N ILE A 7 7.26 10.09 -0.46
CA ILE A 7 8.21 9.55 0.50
C ILE A 7 8.54 8.11 0.07
N GLY A 8 9.76 7.88 -0.37
CA GLY A 8 10.26 6.59 -0.84
C GLY A 8 11.71 6.71 -1.32
N PRO A 9 12.42 5.59 -1.60
CA PRO A 9 13.75 5.68 -2.19
C PRO A 9 13.65 6.48 -3.50
N VAL A 10 14.19 7.69 -3.48
CA VAL A 10 14.38 8.49 -4.70
C VAL A 10 15.27 7.63 -5.59
N GLU A 11 14.75 7.14 -6.72
CA GLU A 11 15.61 6.56 -7.75
C GLU A 11 16.65 7.62 -8.10
N ALA A 12 17.88 7.42 -7.61
CA ALA A 12 19.08 8.16 -7.94
C ALA A 12 18.91 9.70 -7.96
N ALA A 13 18.67 10.32 -6.79
CA ALA A 13 19.19 11.67 -6.60
C ALA A 13 20.73 11.58 -6.69
N SER A 14 21.27 12.11 -7.78
CA SER A 14 22.68 12.15 -8.12
C SER A 14 23.59 12.53 -6.93
N ARG A 15 24.59 11.68 -6.65
CA ARG A 15 25.85 11.97 -5.93
C ARG A 15 25.72 12.71 -4.59
N GLY A 16 25.81 11.97 -3.49
CA GLY A 16 26.59 12.40 -2.32
C GLY A 16 25.86 13.07 -1.16
N ASP A 17 24.56 13.35 -1.25
CA ASP A 17 23.80 13.90 -0.12
C ASP A 17 22.93 12.82 0.56
N ALA A 18 22.89 12.85 1.90
CA ALA A 18 22.00 12.01 2.69
C ALA A 18 20.53 12.31 2.33
N PRO A 19 19.62 11.31 2.38
CA PRO A 19 18.19 11.53 2.12
C PRO A 19 17.67 12.62 3.06
N GLN A 20 17.23 13.75 2.51
CA GLN A 20 16.61 14.80 3.31
C GLN A 20 15.27 14.26 3.81
N PRO A 21 14.93 14.50 5.10
CA PRO A 21 13.59 14.22 5.57
C PRO A 21 12.64 15.05 4.74
N ASP A 22 11.73 14.32 4.17
CA ASP A 22 10.66 14.84 3.40
C ASP A 22 9.76 15.65 4.39
N LEU A 23 9.48 16.94 4.13
CA LEU A 23 8.49 17.78 4.86
C LEU A 23 7.28 18.22 3.99
N CYS A 24 6.06 18.05 4.50
CA CYS A 24 4.81 18.53 3.88
C CYS A 24 3.87 19.16 4.93
N VAL A 25 2.98 20.06 4.49
CA VAL A 25 1.91 20.63 5.32
C VAL A 25 0.58 20.35 4.62
N ALA A 26 -0.31 19.62 5.29
CA ALA A 26 -1.55 19.13 4.70
C ALA A 26 -2.74 19.32 5.65
N ARG A 27 -3.95 19.44 5.11
CA ARG A 27 -5.18 19.51 5.91
C ARG A 27 -6.01 18.27 5.64
N PHE A 28 -6.31 17.49 6.67
CA PHE A 28 -7.10 16.26 6.58
C PHE A 28 -8.59 16.53 6.77
N ALA A 29 -9.44 15.53 6.47
CA ALA A 29 -10.88 15.70 6.52
C ALA A 29 -11.36 16.11 7.92
N GLY A 30 -12.28 17.08 7.99
CA GLY A 30 -12.85 17.56 9.25
C GLY A 30 -11.87 18.31 10.18
N GLN A 31 -10.66 18.65 9.70
CA GLN A 31 -9.70 19.46 10.46
C GLN A 31 -9.68 20.92 9.99
N ASP A 32 -9.85 21.85 10.93
CA ASP A 32 -9.78 23.30 10.66
C ASP A 32 -8.35 23.84 10.57
N ARG A 33 -7.36 23.04 11.00
CA ARG A 33 -5.94 23.39 11.03
C ARG A 33 -5.13 22.34 10.30
N PRO A 34 -4.01 22.74 9.67
CA PRO A 34 -3.16 21.78 8.98
C PRO A 34 -2.38 20.92 9.97
N THR A 35 -1.80 19.86 9.44
CA THR A 35 -0.86 18.96 10.08
C THR A 35 0.45 19.02 9.31
N VAL A 36 1.57 19.12 10.04
CA VAL A 36 2.90 18.96 9.46
C VAL A 36 3.19 17.47 9.36
N LEU A 37 3.60 17.03 8.18
CA LEU A 37 3.97 15.65 7.89
C LEU A 37 5.47 15.60 7.62
N ILE A 38 6.14 14.67 8.29
CA ILE A 38 7.58 14.43 8.13
C ILE A 38 7.73 12.98 7.67
N GLY A 39 8.24 12.81 6.46
CA GLY A 39 8.68 11.54 5.90
C GLY A 39 10.05 11.17 6.45
N LEU A 40 10.14 9.99 7.03
CA LEU A 40 11.33 9.47 7.68
C LEU A 40 11.65 8.08 7.13
N TRP A 41 12.93 7.77 7.09
CA TRP A 41 13.44 6.46 6.69
C TRP A 41 14.41 5.95 7.75
N THR A 42 14.20 4.71 8.20
CA THR A 42 14.92 4.17 9.36
C THR A 42 16.26 3.49 9.04
N GLY A 43 16.70 3.41 7.78
CA GLY A 43 18.05 2.91 7.46
C GLY A 43 18.17 1.55 6.75
N GLY A 44 17.08 0.88 6.38
CA GLY A 44 17.11 -0.48 5.78
C GLY A 44 17.03 -0.51 4.26
N ALA A 45 17.55 -1.57 3.63
CA ALA A 45 17.67 -1.66 2.16
C ALA A 45 16.36 -1.39 1.38
N HIS A 46 15.21 -1.80 1.94
CA HIS A 46 13.88 -1.60 1.35
C HIS A 46 12.87 -1.01 2.34
N CYS A 47 13.30 -0.74 3.57
CA CYS A 47 12.47 -0.33 4.69
C CYS A 47 13.26 0.64 5.60
N CYS A 48 12.66 1.30 6.59
CA CYS A 48 11.25 1.30 6.88
C CYS A 48 10.76 2.74 6.74
N THR A 49 9.71 2.92 5.95
CA THR A 49 9.07 4.22 5.76
C THR A 49 8.24 4.55 7.00
N VAL A 50 8.40 5.78 7.47
CA VAL A 50 7.66 6.30 8.62
C VAL A 50 7.16 7.69 8.28
N VAL A 51 5.90 7.96 8.60
CA VAL A 51 5.36 9.31 8.60
C VAL A 51 5.12 9.73 10.02
N ARG A 52 5.72 10.87 10.41
CA ARG A 52 5.38 11.56 11.63
C ARG A 52 4.47 12.74 11.31
N ALA A 53 3.25 12.70 11.81
CA ALA A 53 2.26 13.77 11.73
C ALA A 53 2.27 14.61 13.02
N VAL A 54 2.34 15.92 12.88
CA VAL A 54 2.28 16.89 13.99
C VAL A 54 1.15 17.88 13.71
N PRO A 55 -0.04 17.68 14.30
CA PRO A 55 -1.19 18.57 14.09
C PRO A 55 -0.93 19.97 14.64
N LEU A 56 -1.37 21.01 13.94
CA LEU A 56 -1.41 22.36 14.52
C LEU A 56 -2.68 22.52 15.39
N THR A 57 -2.50 23.09 16.58
CA THR A 57 -3.56 23.36 17.56
C THR A 57 -3.63 24.85 17.87
N ALA A 58 -4.64 25.28 18.63
CA ALA A 58 -4.78 26.66 19.11
C ALA A 58 -3.56 27.17 19.88
N SER A 59 -2.90 26.30 20.63
CA SER A 59 -1.78 26.62 21.52
C SER A 59 -0.41 26.25 20.96
N GLY A 60 -0.30 25.90 19.67
CA GLY A 60 0.95 25.48 19.03
C GLY A 60 0.88 24.06 18.47
N LEU A 61 1.95 23.28 18.61
CA LEU A 61 2.02 21.93 18.08
C LEU A 61 1.29 20.93 18.98
N GLY A 62 0.47 20.07 18.38
CA GLY A 62 -0.17 18.95 19.04
C GLY A 62 0.76 17.76 19.23
N ARG A 63 0.24 16.70 19.86
CA ARG A 63 0.96 15.44 20.03
C ARG A 63 1.27 14.82 18.66
N ALA A 64 2.53 14.44 18.46
CA ALA A 64 2.95 13.75 17.25
C ALA A 64 2.33 12.34 17.17
N LEU A 65 1.99 11.94 15.95
CA LEU A 65 1.46 10.62 15.60
C LEU A 65 2.38 9.99 14.57
N GLU A 66 2.56 8.68 14.65
CA GLU A 66 3.40 7.97 13.70
C GLU A 66 2.58 6.91 12.97
N PHE A 67 2.73 6.88 11.65
CA PHE A 67 2.40 5.73 10.84
C PHE A 67 3.69 5.07 10.36
N ARG A 68 3.76 3.74 10.48
CA ARG A 68 4.90 2.94 10.03
C ARG A 68 4.46 2.14 8.83
N GLY A 69 4.88 2.57 7.64
CA GLY A 69 4.51 1.96 6.36
C GLY A 69 5.36 0.76 5.96
N GLY A 70 6.38 0.42 6.76
CA GLY A 70 7.22 -0.74 6.50
C GLY A 70 7.96 -0.60 5.18
N ASN A 71 7.76 -1.52 4.25
CA ASN A 71 8.38 -1.54 2.93
C ASN A 71 7.57 -0.78 1.86
N ALA A 72 6.38 -0.28 2.21
CA ALA A 72 5.56 0.49 1.28
C ALA A 72 6.06 1.93 1.15
N ALA A 73 6.11 2.43 -0.09
CA ALA A 73 6.24 3.86 -0.34
C ALA A 73 4.96 4.59 0.09
N LEU A 74 5.10 5.88 0.41
CA LEU A 74 3.98 6.68 0.90
C LEU A 74 3.95 8.03 0.19
N VAL A 75 2.77 8.47 -0.23
CA VAL A 75 2.57 9.78 -0.86
C VAL A 75 1.46 10.54 -0.16
N VAL A 76 1.57 11.87 -0.13
CA VAL A 76 0.48 12.74 0.30
C VAL A 76 -0.30 13.15 -0.93
N ALA A 77 -1.57 12.76 -1.00
CA ALA A 77 -2.44 13.03 -2.14
C ALA A 77 -3.64 13.90 -1.72
N ALA A 78 -4.21 14.62 -2.68
CA ALA A 78 -5.47 15.32 -2.48
C ALA A 78 -6.65 14.37 -2.72
N ALA A 79 -7.61 14.36 -1.80
CA ALA A 79 -8.92 13.73 -1.95
C ALA A 79 -9.98 14.83 -1.80
N GLY A 80 -10.44 15.39 -2.93
CA GLY A 80 -11.32 16.56 -2.92
C GLY A 80 -10.65 17.79 -2.30
N ASP A 81 -11.15 18.23 -1.15
CA ASP A 81 -10.73 19.46 -0.45
C ASP A 81 -9.77 19.23 0.73
N HIS A 82 -9.42 17.98 0.98
CA HIS A 82 -8.51 17.53 2.03
C HIS A 82 -7.42 16.61 1.48
N ALA A 83 -6.46 16.27 2.32
CA ALA A 83 -5.38 15.36 2.02
C ALA A 83 -5.65 13.97 2.61
N VAL A 84 -5.07 12.96 1.97
CA VAL A 84 -4.94 11.59 2.45
C VAL A 84 -3.50 11.12 2.28
N LEU A 85 -3.09 10.11 3.04
CA LEU A 85 -1.84 9.39 2.78
C LEU A 85 -2.18 8.16 1.94
N VAL A 86 -1.57 8.04 0.77
CA VAL A 86 -1.67 6.84 -0.06
C VAL A 86 -0.37 6.05 0.09
N THR A 87 -0.50 4.81 0.52
CA THR A 87 0.58 3.86 0.77
C THR A 87 0.14 2.49 0.26
N ALA A 88 0.78 1.41 0.71
CA ALA A 88 0.32 0.05 0.47
C ALA A 88 0.32 -0.77 1.77
N ASN A 89 -0.44 -1.86 1.78
CA ASN A 89 -0.49 -2.79 2.91
C ASN A 89 0.77 -3.68 2.93
N ASP A 90 1.70 -3.33 3.81
CA ASP A 90 3.01 -3.99 3.96
C ASP A 90 2.94 -5.48 4.29
N ALA A 91 1.80 -5.99 4.78
CA ALA A 91 1.65 -7.41 5.08
C ALA A 91 1.85 -8.32 3.86
N PHE A 92 1.71 -7.79 2.64
CA PHE A 92 1.98 -8.55 1.41
C PHE A 92 3.46 -8.62 1.04
N ALA A 93 4.30 -7.74 1.59
CA ALA A 93 5.74 -7.78 1.35
C ALA A 93 6.31 -9.10 1.86
N TYR A 94 7.05 -9.81 1.01
CA TYR A 94 7.64 -11.11 1.35
C TYR A 94 6.63 -12.22 1.69
N GLN A 95 5.34 -12.07 1.37
CA GLN A 95 4.35 -13.10 1.69
C GLN A 95 4.27 -14.20 0.61
N PHE A 96 4.31 -13.79 -0.67
CA PHE A 96 4.13 -14.70 -1.82
C PHE A 96 5.24 -14.58 -2.88
N SER A 97 6.23 -13.72 -2.65
CA SER A 97 7.42 -13.56 -3.49
C SER A 97 8.51 -12.84 -2.70
N SER A 98 9.72 -12.71 -3.26
CA SER A 98 10.71 -11.77 -2.73
C SER A 98 10.20 -10.33 -2.79
N PHE A 99 10.82 -9.38 -2.08
CA PHE A 99 10.39 -7.98 -2.13
C PHE A 99 10.26 -7.42 -3.54
N GLY A 100 11.25 -7.68 -4.41
CA GLY A 100 11.21 -7.22 -5.81
C GLY A 100 10.10 -7.83 -6.66
N GLY A 101 9.53 -8.97 -6.23
CA GLY A 101 8.38 -9.60 -6.89
C GLY A 101 7.07 -9.47 -6.10
N SER A 102 7.07 -8.73 -4.99
CA SER A 102 5.88 -8.51 -4.17
C SER A 102 5.15 -7.26 -4.64
N GLY A 103 3.89 -7.42 -5.04
CA GLY A 103 2.93 -6.32 -5.03
C GLY A 103 2.33 -6.18 -3.63
N MET A 104 1.82 -5.00 -3.32
CA MET A 104 1.10 -4.70 -2.09
C MET A 104 -0.14 -3.87 -2.46
N PRO A 105 -1.35 -4.24 -1.99
CA PRO A 105 -2.58 -3.51 -2.33
C PRO A 105 -2.53 -2.12 -1.73
N VAL A 106 -3.08 -1.16 -2.47
CA VAL A 106 -3.15 0.23 -2.04
C VAL A 106 -3.85 0.32 -0.68
N GLN A 107 -3.26 1.14 0.19
CA GLN A 107 -3.86 1.51 1.46
C GLN A 107 -3.95 3.03 1.51
N VAL A 108 -5.13 3.54 1.81
CA VAL A 108 -5.38 4.97 1.95
C VAL A 108 -5.68 5.26 3.41
N LEU A 109 -4.96 6.22 3.97
CA LEU A 109 -5.10 6.61 5.37
C LEU A 109 -5.53 8.07 5.47
N ASP A 110 -6.52 8.30 6.31
CA ASP A 110 -6.92 9.63 6.75
C ASP A 110 -6.48 9.84 8.20
N LEU A 111 -6.20 11.10 8.56
CA LEU A 111 -5.89 11.46 9.94
C LEU A 111 -7.16 11.95 10.63
N ARG A 112 -7.83 11.04 11.34
CA ARG A 112 -9.09 11.33 12.04
C ARG A 112 -8.84 11.48 13.54
N GLY A 113 -8.95 12.71 14.03
CA GLY A 113 -8.69 13.04 15.43
C GLY A 113 -7.23 12.78 15.82
N SER A 114 -6.98 11.66 16.51
CA SER A 114 -5.64 11.33 17.03
C SER A 114 -5.08 10.00 16.54
N ALA A 115 -5.58 9.51 15.40
CA ALA A 115 -5.14 8.26 14.78
C ALA A 115 -5.18 8.35 13.24
N PHE A 116 -4.26 7.62 12.61
CA PHE A 116 -4.42 7.25 11.21
C PHE A 116 -5.48 6.15 11.11
N VAL A 117 -6.47 6.36 10.25
CA VAL A 117 -7.57 5.43 10.01
C VAL A 117 -7.48 4.97 8.57
N ASP A 118 -7.58 3.66 8.36
CA ASP A 118 -7.69 3.08 7.02
C ASP A 118 -9.04 3.47 6.40
N THR A 119 -8.99 4.27 5.36
CA THR A 119 -10.15 4.75 4.60
C THR A 119 -10.14 4.20 3.18
N THR A 120 -9.38 3.14 2.90
CA THR A 120 -9.23 2.57 1.54
C THR A 120 -10.57 2.30 0.86
N ALA A 121 -11.56 1.82 1.60
CA ALA A 121 -12.92 1.57 1.09
C ALA A 121 -13.66 2.84 0.61
N GLU A 122 -13.25 4.03 1.07
CA GLU A 122 -13.79 5.32 0.64
C GLU A 122 -13.16 5.81 -0.68
N HIS A 123 -12.12 5.11 -1.18
CA HIS A 123 -11.37 5.47 -2.40
C HIS A 123 -11.36 4.32 -3.44
N PRO A 124 -12.54 3.87 -3.92
CA PRO A 124 -12.63 2.75 -4.86
C PRO A 124 -12.01 3.04 -6.23
N ASP A 125 -11.77 4.30 -6.57
CA ASP A 125 -11.01 4.72 -7.74
C ASP A 125 -9.52 4.34 -7.63
N LEU A 126 -8.90 4.58 -6.47
CA LEU A 126 -7.51 4.20 -6.20
C LEU A 126 -7.36 2.68 -6.17
N VAL A 127 -8.29 1.97 -5.51
CA VAL A 127 -8.29 0.50 -5.48
C VAL A 127 -8.43 -0.09 -6.88
N ARG A 128 -9.29 0.48 -7.74
CA ARG A 128 -9.45 0.02 -9.13
C ARG A 128 -8.20 0.29 -9.97
N ALA A 129 -7.56 1.44 -9.79
CA ALA A 129 -6.33 1.77 -10.48
C ALA A 129 -5.19 0.81 -10.07
N ASP A 130 -5.10 0.48 -8.78
CA ASP A 130 -4.11 -0.44 -8.26
C ASP A 130 -4.34 -1.88 -8.75
N ALA A 131 -5.59 -2.36 -8.70
CA ALA A 131 -5.98 -3.66 -9.25
C ALA A 131 -5.62 -3.76 -10.75
N ALA A 132 -5.93 -2.74 -11.54
CA ALA A 132 -5.58 -2.74 -12.96
C ALA A 132 -4.07 -2.84 -13.18
N ARG A 133 -3.29 -2.04 -12.43
CA ARG A 133 -1.82 -2.05 -12.47
C ARG A 133 -1.26 -3.43 -12.08
N MET A 134 -1.78 -4.05 -11.04
CA MET A 134 -1.32 -5.38 -10.60
C MET A 134 -1.64 -6.47 -11.60
N TRP A 135 -2.82 -6.40 -12.21
CA TRP A 135 -3.22 -7.36 -13.24
C TRP A 135 -2.32 -7.27 -14.48
N ASP A 136 -2.04 -6.05 -14.95
CA ASP A 136 -1.15 -5.81 -16.07
C ASP A 136 0.27 -6.32 -15.76
N GLN A 137 0.79 -6.01 -14.57
CA GLN A 137 2.10 -6.49 -14.13
C GLN A 137 2.15 -8.01 -14.01
N PHE A 138 1.10 -8.64 -13.45
CA PHE A 138 0.97 -10.09 -13.38
C PHE A 138 1.03 -10.73 -14.77
N GLY A 139 0.32 -10.17 -15.76
CA GLY A 139 0.33 -10.65 -17.14
C GLY A 139 1.70 -10.59 -17.83
N SER A 140 2.58 -9.70 -17.36
CA SER A 140 3.95 -9.52 -17.88
C SER A 140 5.04 -10.21 -17.05
N ALA A 141 4.68 -10.79 -15.89
CA ALA A 141 5.65 -11.32 -14.93
C ALA A 141 6.30 -12.61 -15.44
N SER A 142 7.63 -12.59 -15.57
CA SER A 142 8.41 -13.75 -16.03
C SER A 142 8.60 -14.83 -14.97
N ASP A 143 8.34 -14.51 -13.70
CA ASP A 143 8.55 -15.39 -12.54
C ASP A 143 7.25 -16.05 -12.04
N GLY A 144 6.17 -15.96 -12.82
CA GLY A 144 4.84 -16.47 -12.49
C GLY A 144 3.97 -15.47 -11.72
N GLY A 145 4.50 -14.34 -11.25
CA GLY A 145 3.71 -13.19 -10.80
C GLY A 145 2.80 -13.41 -9.60
N LEU A 146 2.96 -14.48 -8.82
CA LEU A 146 2.05 -14.78 -7.70
C LEU A 146 2.06 -13.69 -6.61
N GLY A 147 3.19 -13.00 -6.43
CA GLY A 147 3.29 -11.82 -5.58
C GLY A 147 2.51 -10.60 -6.08
N LEU A 148 2.09 -10.58 -7.35
CA LEU A 148 1.23 -9.54 -7.96
C LEU A 148 -0.23 -10.00 -8.05
N LEU A 149 -0.47 -11.30 -8.24
CA LEU A 149 -1.82 -11.86 -8.24
C LEU A 149 -2.47 -11.78 -6.86
N ALA A 150 -1.73 -12.08 -5.79
CA ALA A 150 -2.25 -12.02 -4.43
C ALA A 150 -2.86 -10.66 -4.03
N PRO A 151 -2.14 -9.53 -4.18
CA PRO A 151 -2.69 -8.22 -3.86
C PRO A 151 -3.81 -7.79 -4.84
N TRP A 152 -3.77 -8.24 -6.11
CA TRP A 152 -4.89 -8.03 -7.04
C TRP A 152 -6.18 -8.66 -6.53
N VAL A 153 -6.15 -9.89 -5.99
CA VAL A 153 -7.34 -10.51 -5.39
C VAL A 153 -7.85 -9.69 -4.20
N ALA A 154 -6.92 -9.15 -3.40
CA ALA A 154 -7.25 -8.31 -2.25
C ALA A 154 -8.03 -7.05 -2.68
N ASP A 155 -7.53 -6.32 -3.67
CA ASP A 155 -8.21 -5.15 -4.23
C ASP A 155 -9.57 -5.51 -4.83
N GLN A 156 -9.66 -6.63 -5.55
CA GLN A 156 -10.92 -7.10 -6.09
C GLN A 156 -11.94 -7.41 -5.00
N CYS A 157 -11.51 -7.93 -3.84
CA CYS A 157 -12.40 -8.10 -2.70
C CYS A 157 -12.86 -6.77 -2.10
N LEU A 158 -11.98 -5.78 -1.95
CA LEU A 158 -12.37 -4.42 -1.53
C LEU A 158 -13.38 -3.79 -2.50
N LEU A 159 -13.30 -4.12 -3.79
CA LEU A 159 -14.24 -3.67 -4.82
C LEU A 159 -15.54 -4.49 -4.89
N GLY A 160 -15.74 -5.46 -3.99
CA GLY A 160 -16.91 -6.34 -3.99
C GLY A 160 -16.93 -7.38 -5.12
N GLN A 161 -15.78 -7.64 -5.75
CA GLN A 161 -15.59 -8.56 -6.89
C GLN A 161 -14.85 -9.85 -6.49
N GLY A 162 -14.82 -10.18 -5.20
CA GLY A 162 -14.07 -11.33 -4.69
C GLY A 162 -14.48 -12.66 -5.34
N ALA A 163 -15.77 -12.88 -5.58
CA ALA A 163 -16.26 -14.10 -6.24
C ALA A 163 -15.70 -14.25 -7.67
N GLN A 164 -15.69 -13.16 -8.45
CA GLN A 164 -15.11 -13.16 -9.81
C GLN A 164 -13.58 -13.30 -9.77
N ALA A 165 -12.92 -12.69 -8.79
CA ALA A 165 -11.47 -12.83 -8.61
C ALA A 165 -11.09 -14.27 -8.31
N TRP A 166 -11.81 -14.94 -7.40
CA TRP A 166 -11.56 -16.35 -7.08
C TRP A 166 -11.85 -17.29 -8.25
N ALA A 167 -12.93 -17.07 -9.01
CA ALA A 167 -13.18 -17.83 -10.23
C ALA A 167 -12.03 -17.67 -11.25
N THR A 168 -11.42 -16.49 -11.31
CA THR A 168 -10.23 -16.23 -12.14
C THR A 168 -9.02 -17.01 -11.62
N VAL A 169 -8.79 -17.02 -10.30
CA VAL A 169 -7.72 -17.81 -9.67
C VAL A 169 -7.89 -19.31 -9.95
N ASP A 170 -9.11 -19.84 -9.84
CA ASP A 170 -9.43 -21.24 -10.15
C ASP A 170 -9.13 -21.57 -11.62
N GLN A 171 -9.49 -20.67 -12.54
CA GLN A 171 -9.18 -20.84 -13.95
C GLN A 171 -7.67 -20.83 -14.21
N LEU A 172 -6.92 -19.92 -13.58
CA LEU A 172 -5.45 -19.89 -13.67
C LEU A 172 -4.83 -21.17 -13.09
N GLN A 173 -5.38 -21.69 -12.00
CA GLN A 173 -4.95 -22.95 -11.39
C GLN A 173 -5.17 -24.12 -12.35
N ALA A 174 -6.37 -24.24 -12.93
CA ALA A 174 -6.70 -25.30 -13.88
C ALA A 174 -5.83 -25.25 -15.15
N GLN A 175 -5.37 -24.06 -15.54
CA GLN A 175 -4.44 -23.85 -16.65
C GLN A 175 -2.97 -24.09 -16.27
N GLY A 176 -2.66 -24.43 -15.01
CA GLY A 176 -1.29 -24.59 -14.53
C GLY A 176 -0.48 -23.29 -14.45
N LYS A 177 -1.13 -22.13 -14.51
CA LYS A 177 -0.48 -20.81 -14.52
C LYS A 177 -0.01 -20.34 -13.15
N LEU A 178 -0.36 -21.06 -12.09
CA LEU A 178 0.08 -20.75 -10.72
C LEU A 178 1.39 -21.45 -10.34
N ALA A 179 2.32 -21.60 -11.29
CA ALA A 179 3.56 -22.37 -11.08
C ALA A 179 4.54 -21.66 -10.12
N GLY A 180 4.59 -20.33 -10.17
CA GLY A 180 5.38 -19.48 -9.26
C GLY A 180 6.88 -19.83 -9.18
N GLN A 181 7.53 -19.31 -8.14
CA GLN A 181 8.92 -19.60 -7.83
C GLN A 181 9.04 -20.71 -6.75
N PRO A 182 10.09 -21.56 -6.75
CA PRO A 182 10.20 -22.72 -5.84
C PRO A 182 10.20 -22.43 -4.34
N SER A 183 10.64 -21.23 -3.93
CA SER A 183 10.75 -20.83 -2.52
C SER A 183 9.43 -20.31 -1.93
N TRP A 184 8.36 -20.25 -2.72
CA TRP A 184 7.07 -19.65 -2.36
C TRP A 184 5.92 -20.64 -2.60
N PRO A 185 4.77 -20.49 -1.90
CA PRO A 185 3.58 -21.26 -2.19
C PRO A 185 3.19 -21.15 -3.67
N ARG A 186 2.76 -22.27 -4.26
CA ARG A 186 2.41 -22.40 -5.68
C ARG A 186 1.26 -23.37 -5.90
N GLY A 187 0.57 -23.26 -7.03
CA GLY A 187 -0.60 -24.09 -7.36
C GLY A 187 -1.64 -24.05 -6.24
N ALA A 188 -2.16 -25.22 -5.86
CA ALA A 188 -3.13 -25.35 -4.78
C ALA A 188 -2.62 -24.85 -3.42
N ALA A 189 -1.31 -24.95 -3.15
CA ALA A 189 -0.73 -24.44 -1.91
C ALA A 189 -0.76 -22.90 -1.86
N PHE A 190 -0.58 -22.23 -3.01
CA PHE A 190 -0.77 -20.80 -3.11
C PHE A 190 -2.23 -20.41 -2.84
N VAL A 191 -3.18 -21.08 -3.49
CA VAL A 191 -4.61 -20.77 -3.33
C VAL A 191 -5.07 -20.91 -1.87
N GLY A 192 -4.71 -22.01 -1.20
CA GLY A 192 -5.04 -22.21 0.21
C GLY A 192 -4.38 -21.18 1.14
N ALA A 193 -3.11 -20.84 0.89
CA ALA A 193 -2.40 -19.81 1.64
C ALA A 193 -3.03 -18.43 1.43
N LEU A 194 -3.41 -18.09 0.19
CA LEU A 194 -4.03 -16.81 -0.13
C LEU A 194 -5.40 -16.66 0.52
N HIS A 195 -6.26 -17.68 0.51
CA HIS A 195 -7.54 -17.64 1.23
C HIS A 195 -7.35 -17.34 2.72
N THR A 196 -6.44 -18.09 3.36
CA THR A 196 -6.16 -17.91 4.80
C THR A 196 -5.65 -16.51 5.08
N PHE A 197 -4.72 -16.04 4.28
CA PHE A 197 -4.11 -14.72 4.42
C PHE A 197 -5.14 -13.60 4.23
N LEU A 198 -5.95 -13.63 3.17
CA LEU A 198 -6.95 -12.60 2.91
C LEU A 198 -8.04 -12.56 4.00
N ALA A 199 -8.41 -13.71 4.57
CA ALA A 199 -9.34 -13.77 5.70
C ALA A 199 -8.73 -13.17 6.98
N GLN A 200 -7.48 -13.49 7.29
CA GLN A 200 -6.76 -12.93 8.45
C GLN A 200 -6.58 -11.40 8.35
N HIS A 201 -6.48 -10.88 7.14
CA HIS A 201 -6.31 -9.46 6.86
C HIS A 201 -7.61 -8.74 6.50
N ASN A 202 -8.78 -9.37 6.65
CA ASN A 202 -10.11 -8.80 6.45
C ASN A 202 -10.40 -8.29 5.02
N TYR A 203 -9.84 -8.91 3.98
CA TYR A 203 -10.16 -8.59 2.58
C TYR A 203 -11.38 -9.35 2.09
N CYS A 204 -11.36 -10.68 2.20
CA CYS A 204 -12.43 -11.56 1.75
C CYS A 204 -12.78 -12.57 2.86
N SER A 205 -14.06 -12.89 3.00
CA SER A 205 -14.58 -13.98 3.84
C SER A 205 -14.86 -15.23 3.02
#